data_AF-A0A9X4PBG1-F1
#
_entry.id   AF-A0A9X4PBG1-F1
#
_cell.length_a   1.000
_cell.length_b   1.000
_cell.length_c   1.000
_cell.angle_alpha   90.00
_cell.angle_beta   90.00
_cell.angle_gamma   90.00
#
_symmetry.space_group_name_H-M   'P 1'
#
loop_
_entity.id
_entity.type
_entity.pdbx_description
1 polymer ?
#
loop_
_entity_poly.entity_id
_entity_poly.type
_entity_poly.pdbx_seq_one_letter_code
_entity_poly.pdbx_strand_id
1 'polypeptide(L)'
;MKLNQQIAQKIVQRTMKIIGYSVNVMDETGTIIASGDLNRIGQSHIGAIIALRENRMVEINQTLAQQWQHQVKQGINLPIRYLNQSIGVIGISGEPDKVRHYVELAKMATELIVEQAVIQEQQQWNKRYKEEFLLQLLNGTGDLTTLRQQSTFFTFDPQQTRRVIVIKLLHSSPEYLQEFINHLEQIGFTDYAVINLTQIALLQHINSLEQANHQLNKQLPQQNKQHYKVAIGSVCTQLEDLYISYQTAQNILAYGLAMRPKQHYYFFDQHSLPALLFNLTDTWYMQKILQHSEKLKQQDNKKVLLKTLQQYFLANCDLDRTAQKLFIHPNTLRYRLARIEQITNLKINNIEDKFNLYLCALLSR
;
A
#
# COMPACT_ATOMS: atom_id res chain seq x y z
N MET A 1 -9.04 27.46 9.07
CA MET A 1 -8.95 26.25 9.92
C MET A 1 -9.80 26.47 11.16
N LYS A 2 -10.52 25.46 11.64
CA LYS A 2 -11.23 25.51 12.93
C LYS A 2 -10.53 24.61 13.94
N LEU A 3 -10.46 25.03 15.19
CA LEU A 3 -9.83 24.25 16.24
C LEU A 3 -10.77 23.11 16.66
N ASN A 4 -10.39 21.87 16.44
CA ASN A 4 -11.19 20.72 16.86
C ASN A 4 -10.79 20.26 18.27
N GLN A 5 -11.65 19.45 18.90
CA GLN A 5 -11.45 18.96 20.27
C GLN A 5 -10.16 18.13 20.42
N GLN A 6 -9.76 17.36 19.41
CA GLN A 6 -8.55 16.52 19.47
C GLN A 6 -7.28 17.37 19.53
N ILE A 7 -7.17 18.40 18.68
CA ILE A 7 -6.05 19.34 18.67
C ILE A 7 -6.04 20.15 19.98
N ALA A 8 -7.20 20.64 20.42
CA ALA A 8 -7.35 21.35 21.69
C ALA A 8 -6.88 20.53 22.89
N GLN A 9 -7.26 19.25 22.96
CA GLN A 9 -6.85 18.36 24.03
C GLN A 9 -5.33 18.12 24.02
N LYS A 10 -4.75 17.94 22.83
CA LYS A 10 -3.29 17.80 22.66
C LYS A 10 -2.54 19.05 23.11
N ILE A 11 -3.08 20.24 22.81
CA ILE A 11 -2.56 21.52 23.30
C ILE A 11 -2.59 21.53 24.83
N VAL A 12 -3.75 21.35 25.46
CA VAL A 12 -3.88 21.36 26.93
C VAL A 12 -2.91 20.40 27.59
N GLN A 13 -2.86 19.14 27.13
CA GLN A 13 -1.98 18.11 27.70
C GLN A 13 -0.50 18.45 27.56
N ARG A 14 -0.06 18.96 26.41
CA ARG A 14 1.36 19.32 26.19
C ARG A 14 1.74 20.58 26.95
N THR A 15 0.90 21.60 26.91
CA THR A 15 1.17 22.88 27.56
C THR A 15 1.18 22.73 29.09
N MET A 16 0.20 22.03 29.69
CA MET A 16 0.15 21.80 31.15
C MET A 16 1.41 21.10 31.69
N LYS A 17 1.98 20.15 30.94
CA LYS A 17 3.23 19.45 31.32
C LYS A 17 4.43 20.38 31.43
N ILE A 18 4.41 21.51 30.71
CA ILE A 18 5.52 22.47 30.64
C ILE A 18 5.35 23.56 31.72
N ILE A 19 4.15 24.13 31.83
CA ILE A 19 3.90 25.33 32.65
C ILE A 19 3.41 25.03 34.07
N GLY A 20 2.90 23.83 34.35
CA GLY A 20 2.42 23.45 35.70
C GLY A 20 1.12 24.12 36.16
N TYR A 21 0.49 24.95 35.32
CA TYR A 21 -0.80 25.60 35.58
C TYR A 21 -1.92 24.95 34.76
N SER A 22 -3.16 25.10 35.21
CA SER A 22 -4.34 24.62 34.50
C SER A 22 -4.59 25.45 33.23
N VAL A 23 -4.60 24.77 32.08
CA VAL A 23 -4.82 25.36 30.75
C VAL A 23 -6.21 25.03 30.25
N ASN A 24 -6.85 25.99 29.59
CA ASN A 24 -8.09 25.84 28.85
C ASN A 24 -7.85 26.27 27.40
N VAL A 25 -8.51 25.61 26.47
CA VAL A 25 -8.54 25.99 25.05
C VAL A 25 -10.00 26.16 24.64
N MET A 26 -10.28 27.28 24.01
CA MET A 26 -11.61 27.69 23.59
C MET A 26 -11.67 27.81 22.06
N ASP A 27 -12.83 27.47 21.49
CA ASP A 27 -13.09 27.60 20.05
C ASP A 27 -13.36 29.06 19.61
N GLU A 28 -13.69 29.27 18.34
CA GLU A 28 -14.02 30.58 17.78
C GLU A 28 -15.27 31.24 18.38
N THR A 29 -16.07 30.50 19.15
CA THR A 29 -17.28 31.01 19.82
C THR A 29 -17.01 31.36 21.29
N GLY A 30 -15.83 31.03 21.81
CA GLY A 30 -15.47 31.19 23.21
C GLY A 30 -15.94 30.05 24.11
N THR A 31 -16.34 28.92 23.53
CA THR A 31 -16.70 27.69 24.26
C THR A 31 -15.44 26.90 24.60
N ILE A 32 -15.31 26.42 25.83
CA ILE A 32 -14.18 25.59 26.26
C ILE A 32 -14.29 24.21 25.62
N ILE A 33 -13.39 23.91 24.69
CA ILE A 33 -13.35 22.62 23.98
C ILE A 33 -12.30 21.66 24.56
N ALA A 34 -11.33 22.17 25.31
CA ALA A 34 -10.42 21.35 26.11
C ALA A 34 -9.98 22.09 27.38
N SER A 35 -9.75 21.33 28.45
CA SER A 35 -9.43 21.90 29.77
C SER A 35 -8.69 20.88 30.62
N GLY A 36 -7.80 21.36 31.51
CA GLY A 36 -7.24 20.55 32.58
C GLY A 36 -8.28 20.14 33.65
N ASP A 37 -9.42 20.82 33.67
CA ASP A 37 -10.58 20.54 34.51
C ASP A 37 -11.75 20.09 33.62
N LEU A 38 -12.04 18.78 33.60
CA LEU A 38 -13.03 18.17 32.71
C LEU A 38 -14.44 18.74 32.88
N ASN A 39 -14.78 19.21 34.08
CA ASN A 39 -16.10 19.77 34.38
C ASN A 39 -16.37 21.08 33.63
N ARG A 40 -15.32 21.71 33.08
CA ARG A 40 -15.42 22.98 32.35
C ARG A 40 -15.64 22.81 30.85
N ILE A 41 -15.43 21.62 30.31
CA ILE A 41 -15.59 21.39 28.87
C ILE A 41 -17.07 21.61 28.50
N GLY A 42 -17.30 22.34 27.41
CA GLY A 42 -18.63 22.74 26.94
C GLY A 42 -19.17 24.03 27.56
N GLN A 43 -18.49 24.61 28.56
CA GLN A 43 -18.91 25.88 29.16
C GLN A 43 -18.42 27.07 28.31
N SER A 44 -19.23 28.13 28.27
CA SER A 44 -18.83 29.41 27.68
C SER A 44 -17.86 30.16 28.60
N HIS A 45 -16.84 30.79 28.02
CA HIS A 45 -15.83 31.54 28.77
C HIS A 45 -15.81 33.02 28.36
N ILE A 46 -16.35 33.90 29.21
CA ILE A 46 -16.43 35.35 28.94
C ILE A 46 -15.07 35.95 28.56
N GLY A 47 -14.01 35.58 29.28
CA GLY A 47 -12.65 36.05 28.97
C GLY A 47 -12.17 35.71 27.56
N ALA A 48 -12.63 34.58 27.01
CA ALA A 48 -12.29 34.17 25.66
C ALA A 48 -13.09 34.97 24.62
N ILE A 49 -14.38 35.18 24.87
CA ILE A 49 -15.25 35.99 24.00
C ILE A 49 -14.70 37.41 23.84
N ILE A 50 -14.26 38.03 24.95
CA ILE A 50 -13.63 39.36 24.93
C ILE A 50 -12.31 39.31 24.15
N ALA A 51 -11.46 38.31 24.43
CA ALA A 51 -10.17 38.16 23.75
C ALA A 51 -10.32 37.99 22.23
N LEU A 52 -11.34 37.24 21.78
CA LEU A 52 -11.66 37.05 20.36
C LEU A 52 -12.18 38.32 19.71
N ARG A 53 -13.14 39.01 20.35
CA ARG A 53 -13.74 40.24 19.81
C ARG A 53 -12.73 41.38 19.69
N GLU A 54 -11.89 41.54 20.70
CA GLU A 54 -10.92 42.64 20.77
C GLU A 54 -9.54 42.25 20.22
N ASN A 55 -9.36 40.97 19.85
CA ASN A 55 -8.10 40.38 19.35
C ASN A 55 -6.86 40.75 20.18
N ARG A 56 -7.01 40.72 21.51
CA ARG A 56 -5.97 41.09 22.48
C ARG A 56 -5.95 40.16 23.69
N MET A 57 -4.89 40.29 24.49
CA MET A 57 -4.79 39.68 25.81
C MET A 57 -5.88 40.20 26.75
N VAL A 58 -6.51 39.31 27.50
CA VAL A 58 -7.51 39.62 28.53
C VAL A 58 -7.08 39.01 29.86
N GLU A 59 -6.80 39.87 30.83
CA GLU A 59 -6.44 39.49 32.19
C GLU A 59 -7.69 39.54 33.08
N ILE A 60 -7.90 38.50 33.88
CA ILE A 60 -8.99 38.38 34.83
C ILE A 60 -8.38 38.30 36.22
N ASN A 61 -8.52 39.39 36.99
CA ASN A 61 -8.14 39.43 38.40
C ASN A 61 -9.25 38.83 39.29
N GLN A 62 -8.98 38.71 40.59
CA GLN A 62 -9.91 38.09 41.53
C GLN A 62 -11.24 38.85 41.65
N THR A 63 -11.21 40.19 41.58
CA THR A 63 -12.40 41.05 41.64
C THR A 63 -13.31 40.83 40.44
N LEU A 64 -12.75 40.79 39.22
CA LEU A 64 -13.48 40.48 37.99
C LEU A 64 -14.04 39.05 38.01
N ALA A 65 -13.26 38.09 38.52
CA ALA A 65 -13.70 36.71 38.64
C ALA A 65 -14.92 36.56 39.58
N GLN A 66 -14.99 37.36 40.65
CA GLN A 66 -16.15 37.41 41.55
C GLN A 66 -17.37 38.06 40.90
N GLN A 67 -17.16 39.14 40.12
CA GLN A 67 -18.24 39.83 39.41
C GLN A 67 -18.91 38.96 38.34
N TRP A 68 -18.16 38.05 37.70
CA TRP A 68 -18.66 37.17 36.64
C TRP A 68 -19.09 35.78 37.16
N GLN A 69 -19.40 35.66 38.46
CA GLN A 69 -20.16 34.57 39.10
C GLN A 69 -19.93 33.17 38.51
N HIS A 70 -18.78 32.56 38.83
CA HIS A 70 -18.38 31.19 38.48
C HIS A 70 -18.15 30.89 36.99
N GLN A 71 -18.45 31.80 36.05
CA GLN A 71 -18.22 31.57 34.61
C GLN A 71 -16.75 31.70 34.20
N VAL A 72 -15.92 32.33 35.05
CA VAL A 72 -14.47 32.47 34.82
C VAL A 72 -13.69 32.17 36.10
N LYS A 73 -12.43 31.78 35.93
CA LYS A 73 -11.43 31.72 37.01
C LYS A 73 -10.41 32.84 36.80
N GLN A 74 -9.72 33.25 37.86
CA GLN A 74 -8.59 34.16 37.76
C GLN A 74 -7.55 33.58 36.79
N GLY A 75 -7.03 34.41 35.88
CA GLY A 75 -6.16 33.93 34.82
C GLY A 75 -5.97 34.93 33.69
N ILE A 76 -5.28 34.49 32.65
CA ILE A 76 -5.03 35.26 31.44
C ILE A 76 -5.50 34.47 30.24
N ASN A 77 -6.22 35.14 29.33
CA ASN A 77 -6.73 34.60 28.09
C ASN A 77 -6.05 35.31 26.91
N LEU A 78 -5.55 34.53 25.96
CA LEU A 78 -4.82 35.04 24.81
C LEU A 78 -5.31 34.39 23.51
N PRO A 79 -5.60 35.18 22.45
CA PRO A 79 -6.00 34.63 21.16
C PRO A 79 -4.92 33.74 20.55
N ILE A 80 -5.33 32.59 20.02
CA ILE A 80 -4.51 31.69 19.21
C ILE A 80 -4.64 32.13 17.76
N ARG A 81 -3.51 32.39 17.09
CA ARG A 81 -3.49 32.84 15.69
C ARG A 81 -2.90 31.79 14.76
N TYR A 82 -3.49 31.68 13.57
CA TYR A 82 -2.92 30.94 12.44
C TYR A 82 -3.12 31.79 11.18
N LEU A 83 -2.05 31.99 10.40
CA LEU A 83 -2.05 32.92 9.25
C LEU A 83 -2.64 34.29 9.59
N ASN A 84 -2.25 34.85 10.74
CA ASN A 84 -2.74 36.11 11.32
C ASN A 84 -4.25 36.18 11.65
N GLN A 85 -5.00 35.07 11.52
CA GLN A 85 -6.40 35.00 11.90
C GLN A 85 -6.55 34.34 13.27
N SER A 86 -7.40 34.89 14.13
CA SER A 86 -7.73 34.28 15.42
C SER A 86 -8.63 33.06 15.20
N ILE A 87 -8.20 31.90 15.66
CA ILE A 87 -8.90 30.61 15.48
C ILE A 87 -9.42 30.02 16.79
N GLY A 88 -9.16 30.69 17.92
CA GLY A 88 -9.54 30.26 19.26
C GLY A 88 -8.81 31.05 20.33
N VAL A 89 -8.88 30.61 21.58
CA VAL A 89 -8.23 31.25 22.73
C VAL A 89 -7.57 30.20 23.61
N ILE A 90 -6.39 30.51 24.12
CA ILE A 90 -5.76 29.77 25.22
C ILE A 90 -5.90 30.56 26.52
N GLY A 91 -6.35 29.91 27.57
CA GLY A 91 -6.49 30.48 28.91
C GLY A 91 -5.62 29.74 29.92
N ILE A 92 -4.78 30.46 30.67
CA ILE A 92 -4.05 29.91 31.82
C ILE A 92 -4.69 30.42 33.10
N SER A 93 -5.05 29.49 33.98
CA SER A 93 -5.61 29.82 35.29
C SER A 93 -4.49 30.13 36.29
N GLY A 94 -4.65 31.21 37.05
CA GLY A 94 -3.71 31.65 38.07
C GLY A 94 -3.67 33.17 38.20
N GLU A 95 -2.91 33.66 39.17
CA GLU A 95 -2.74 35.09 39.38
C GLU A 95 -2.04 35.74 38.17
N PRO A 96 -2.61 36.80 37.55
CA PRO A 96 -2.10 37.35 36.29
C PRO A 96 -0.60 37.64 36.31
N ASP A 97 -0.08 38.26 37.37
CA ASP A 97 1.34 38.61 37.48
C ASP A 97 2.27 37.39 37.53
N LYS A 98 1.79 36.27 38.09
CA LYS A 98 2.52 35.01 38.14
C LYS A 98 2.46 34.24 36.83
N VAL A 99 1.31 34.28 36.14
CA VAL A 99 1.09 33.48 34.93
C VAL A 99 1.47 34.17 33.63
N ARG A 100 1.65 35.50 33.61
CA ARG A 100 1.93 36.33 32.42
C ARG A 100 3.02 35.76 31.51
N HIS A 101 4.18 35.41 32.07
CA HIS A 101 5.30 34.87 31.30
C HIS A 101 5.02 33.50 30.69
N TYR A 102 4.19 32.68 31.34
CA TYR A 102 3.81 31.36 30.84
C TYR A 102 2.76 31.42 29.73
N VAL A 103 1.93 32.47 29.70
CA VAL A 103 0.85 32.61 28.71
C VAL A 103 1.40 32.81 27.31
N GLU A 104 2.44 33.63 27.15
CA GLU A 104 3.09 33.82 25.85
C GLU A 104 3.76 32.54 25.35
N LEU A 105 4.45 31.81 26.24
CA LEU A 105 5.03 30.51 25.91
C LEU A 105 3.95 29.50 25.52
N ALA A 106 2.83 29.48 26.24
CA ALA A 106 1.71 28.61 25.96
C ALA A 106 1.05 28.95 24.62
N LYS A 107 0.90 30.23 24.28
CA LYS A 107 0.42 30.67 22.97
C LYS A 107 1.36 30.19 21.87
N MET A 108 2.67 30.43 21.98
CA MET A 108 3.63 29.99 20.98
C MET A 108 3.58 28.46 20.77
N ALA A 109 3.58 27.69 21.86
CA ALA A 109 3.48 26.23 21.79
C ALA A 109 2.15 25.79 21.15
N THR A 110 1.06 26.50 21.44
CA THR A 110 -0.26 26.23 20.88
C THR A 110 -0.31 26.49 19.38
N GLU A 111 0.18 27.64 18.93
CA GLU A 111 0.24 28.02 17.51
C GLU A 111 1.12 27.04 16.73
N LEU A 112 2.28 26.62 17.28
CA LEU A 112 3.14 25.60 16.68
C LEU A 112 2.44 24.23 16.57
N ILE A 113 1.69 23.81 17.59
CA ILE A 113 0.93 22.54 17.55
C ILE A 113 -0.15 22.59 16.46
N VAL A 114 -0.82 23.74 16.30
CA VAL A 114 -1.81 23.98 15.24
C VAL A 114 -1.15 23.91 13.87
N GLU A 115 -0.05 24.64 13.65
CA GLU A 115 0.70 24.62 12.39
C GLU A 115 1.17 23.21 12.03
N GLN A 116 1.72 22.47 13.00
CA GLN A 116 2.13 21.09 12.81
C GLN A 116 0.96 20.19 12.39
N ALA A 117 -0.22 20.35 13.01
CA ALA A 117 -1.40 19.56 12.68
C ALA A 117 -1.84 19.79 11.22
N VAL A 118 -1.83 21.05 10.75
CA VAL A 118 -2.18 21.37 9.36
C VAL A 118 -1.18 20.77 8.38
N ILE A 119 0.12 20.91 8.65
CA ILE A 119 1.16 20.34 7.78
C ILE A 119 1.01 18.81 7.68
N GLN A 120 0.74 18.15 8.81
CA GLN A 120 0.52 16.70 8.85
C GLN A 120 -0.73 16.29 8.08
N GLU A 121 -1.84 17.01 8.23
CA GLU A 121 -3.08 16.75 7.50
C GLU A 121 -2.87 16.90 5.98
N GLN A 122 -2.17 17.95 5.56
CA GLN A 122 -1.87 18.19 4.15
C GLN A 122 -0.95 17.10 3.56
N GLN A 123 0.06 16.67 4.31
CA GLN A 123 0.91 15.54 3.90
C GLN A 123 0.12 14.24 3.78
N GLN A 124 -0.77 13.95 4.74
CA GLN A 124 -1.61 12.76 4.72
C GLN A 124 -2.62 12.80 3.56
N TRP A 125 -3.18 13.97 3.28
CA TRP A 125 -4.05 14.18 2.13
C TRP A 125 -3.31 13.96 0.82
N ASN A 126 -2.12 14.55 0.65
CA ASN A 126 -1.30 14.35 -0.55
C ASN A 126 -0.93 12.87 -0.75
N LYS A 127 -0.58 12.15 0.32
CA LYS A 127 -0.27 10.71 0.26
C LYS A 127 -1.49 9.89 -0.18
N ARG A 128 -2.65 10.13 0.43
CA ARG A 128 -3.91 9.47 0.05
C ARG A 128 -4.31 9.77 -1.39
N TYR A 129 -4.17 11.03 -1.82
CA TYR A 129 -4.52 11.43 -3.17
C TYR A 129 -3.61 10.77 -4.21
N LYS A 130 -2.30 10.65 -3.91
CA LYS A 130 -1.36 9.91 -4.75
C LYS A 130 -1.68 8.42 -4.79
N GLU A 131 -2.02 7.82 -3.66
CA GLU A 131 -2.37 6.40 -3.58
C GLU A 131 -3.63 6.10 -4.39
N GLU A 132 -4.68 6.91 -4.29
CA GLU A 132 -5.89 6.81 -5.13
C GLU A 132 -5.56 6.91 -6.63
N PHE A 133 -4.73 7.88 -7.02
CA PHE A 133 -4.25 8.02 -8.41
C PHE A 133 -3.53 6.74 -8.88
N LEU A 134 -2.64 6.18 -8.07
CA LEU A 134 -1.94 4.94 -8.41
C LEU A 134 -2.90 3.74 -8.50
N LEU A 135 -3.87 3.63 -7.59
CA LEU A 135 -4.89 2.58 -7.64
C LEU A 135 -5.77 2.68 -8.89
N GLN A 136 -6.12 3.89 -9.32
CA GLN A 136 -6.83 4.12 -10.57
C GLN A 136 -6.04 3.63 -11.78
N LEU A 137 -4.74 3.97 -11.85
CA LEU A 137 -3.84 3.46 -12.90
C LEU A 137 -3.72 1.93 -12.89
N LEU A 138 -3.57 1.33 -11.71
CA LEU A 138 -3.42 -0.12 -11.57
C LEU A 138 -4.69 -0.87 -11.96
N ASN A 139 -5.86 -0.33 -11.63
CA ASN A 139 -7.14 -0.96 -11.93
C ASN A 139 -7.68 -0.62 -13.34
N GLY A 140 -7.02 0.30 -14.06
CA GLY A 140 -7.52 0.81 -15.34
C GLY A 140 -8.84 1.55 -15.17
N THR A 141 -9.05 2.17 -13.99
CA THR A 141 -10.24 2.94 -13.68
C THR A 141 -9.93 4.43 -13.73
N GLY A 142 -10.93 5.25 -14.05
CA GLY A 142 -10.77 6.69 -14.13
C GLY A 142 -10.62 7.21 -15.55
N ASP A 143 -10.89 8.50 -15.70
CA ASP A 143 -10.80 9.19 -16.98
C ASP A 143 -9.33 9.53 -17.32
N LEU A 144 -8.90 9.19 -18.53
CA LEU A 144 -7.50 9.37 -18.96
C LEU A 144 -7.06 10.84 -18.96
N THR A 145 -7.98 11.78 -19.22
CA THR A 145 -7.63 13.21 -19.20
C THR A 145 -7.33 13.67 -17.77
N THR A 146 -8.13 13.22 -16.82
CA THR A 146 -7.95 13.48 -15.37
C THR A 146 -6.65 12.85 -14.87
N LEU A 147 -6.38 11.58 -15.22
CA LEU A 147 -5.16 10.88 -14.82
C LEU A 147 -3.89 11.57 -15.34
N ARG A 148 -3.90 12.10 -16.57
CA ARG A 148 -2.77 12.86 -17.12
C ARG A 148 -2.55 14.21 -16.42
N GLN A 149 -3.62 14.87 -15.97
CA GLN A 149 -3.49 16.09 -15.15
C GLN A 149 -2.89 15.77 -13.78
N GLN A 150 -3.38 14.71 -13.12
CA GLN A 150 -2.86 14.25 -11.83
C GLN A 150 -1.40 13.81 -11.92
N SER A 151 -0.99 13.17 -13.01
CA SER A 151 0.40 12.73 -13.18
C SER A 151 1.37 13.91 -13.12
N THR A 152 1.00 15.07 -13.68
CA THR A 152 1.80 16.30 -13.61
C THR A 152 1.93 16.79 -12.16
N PHE A 153 0.83 16.80 -11.39
CA PHE A 153 0.84 17.20 -9.97
C PHE A 153 1.77 16.33 -9.11
N PHE A 154 1.84 15.03 -9.39
CA PHE A 154 2.68 14.09 -8.64
C PHE A 154 4.11 13.95 -9.18
N THR A 155 4.51 14.75 -10.18
CA THR A 155 5.79 14.58 -10.89
C THR A 155 5.94 13.14 -11.46
N PHE A 156 4.83 12.56 -11.87
CA PHE A 156 4.75 11.25 -12.48
C PHE A 156 4.73 11.42 -14.01
N ASP A 157 5.84 11.09 -14.66
CA ASP A 157 5.96 11.20 -16.12
C ASP A 157 5.17 10.08 -16.83
N PRO A 158 4.14 10.40 -17.63
CA PRO A 158 3.31 9.42 -18.32
C PRO A 158 3.99 8.79 -19.55
N GLN A 159 5.09 9.35 -20.06
CA GLN A 159 5.85 8.81 -21.19
C GLN A 159 6.96 7.85 -20.74
N GLN A 160 7.20 7.79 -19.45
CA GLN A 160 8.26 7.01 -18.87
C GLN A 160 7.95 5.51 -18.92
N THR A 161 8.90 4.71 -19.42
CA THR A 161 8.76 3.26 -19.48
C THR A 161 8.76 2.67 -18.07
N ARG A 162 7.70 1.94 -17.72
CA ARG A 162 7.49 1.40 -16.37
C ARG A 162 7.12 -0.07 -16.38
N ARG A 163 7.11 -0.68 -15.22
CA ARG A 163 6.41 -1.95 -14.94
C ARG A 163 5.83 -1.93 -13.54
N VAL A 164 4.82 -2.74 -13.34
CA VAL A 164 4.24 -3.00 -12.04
C VAL A 164 4.89 -4.23 -11.42
N ILE A 165 5.24 -4.10 -10.15
CA ILE A 165 5.78 -5.18 -9.33
C ILE A 165 4.80 -5.40 -8.19
N VAL A 166 4.31 -6.63 -8.05
CA VAL A 166 3.46 -7.03 -6.93
C VAL A 166 4.32 -7.76 -5.90
N ILE A 167 4.41 -7.19 -4.71
CA ILE A 167 5.01 -7.83 -3.55
C ILE A 167 3.90 -8.50 -2.74
N LYS A 168 3.97 -9.82 -2.63
CA LYS A 168 3.08 -10.63 -1.80
C LYS A 168 3.75 -10.94 -0.47
N LEU A 169 3.22 -10.43 0.63
CA LEU A 169 3.62 -10.79 1.99
C LEU A 169 2.93 -12.11 2.37
N LEU A 170 3.71 -13.09 2.83
CA LEU A 170 3.24 -14.44 3.15
C LEU A 170 2.71 -14.56 4.59
N HIS A 171 3.28 -13.78 5.51
CA HIS A 171 2.91 -13.73 6.92
C HIS A 171 2.70 -12.27 7.34
N SER A 172 1.60 -11.67 6.87
CA SER A 172 1.38 -10.24 7.06
C SER A 172 0.61 -9.91 8.33
N SER A 173 0.97 -8.80 8.96
CA SER A 173 0.21 -8.09 9.98
C SER A 173 0.21 -6.59 9.64
N PRO A 174 -0.67 -5.77 10.22
CA PRO A 174 -0.63 -4.31 10.04
C PRO A 174 0.75 -3.71 10.38
N GLU A 175 1.40 -4.23 11.41
CA GLU A 175 2.73 -3.77 11.87
C GLU A 175 3.82 -4.14 10.85
N TYR A 176 3.82 -5.39 10.37
CA TYR A 176 4.80 -5.83 9.38
C TYR A 176 4.63 -5.13 8.03
N LEU A 177 3.38 -4.89 7.61
CA LEU A 177 3.09 -4.10 6.41
C LEU A 177 3.63 -2.66 6.56
N GLN A 178 3.38 -2.02 7.72
CA GLN A 178 3.88 -0.68 7.99
C GLN A 178 5.40 -0.63 8.00
N GLU A 179 6.08 -1.61 8.61
CA GLU A 179 7.53 -1.73 8.59
C GLU A 179 8.06 -1.88 7.16
N PHE A 180 7.42 -2.72 6.34
CA PHE A 180 7.80 -2.92 4.95
C PHE A 180 7.63 -1.65 4.11
N ILE A 181 6.53 -0.91 4.31
CA ILE A 181 6.28 0.39 3.67
C ILE A 181 7.35 1.41 4.10
N ASN A 182 7.66 1.50 5.40
CA ASN A 182 8.68 2.41 5.89
C ASN A 182 10.05 2.11 5.26
N HIS A 183 10.40 0.82 5.11
CA HIS A 183 11.62 0.41 4.41
C HIS A 183 11.62 0.89 2.95
N LEU A 184 10.53 0.70 2.21
CA LEU A 184 10.38 1.17 0.83
C LEU A 184 10.54 2.70 0.72
N GLU A 185 9.93 3.46 1.63
CA GLU A 185 10.06 4.93 1.65
C GLU A 185 11.49 5.37 1.97
N GLN A 186 12.18 4.70 2.90
CA GLN A 186 13.57 5.01 3.27
C GLN A 186 14.56 4.84 2.10
N ILE A 187 14.33 3.86 1.23
CA ILE A 187 15.15 3.61 0.05
C ILE A 187 14.71 4.44 -1.18
N GLY A 188 13.72 5.32 -1.01
CA GLY A 188 13.26 6.25 -2.04
C GLY A 188 12.20 5.71 -2.99
N PHE A 189 11.54 4.59 -2.70
CA PHE A 189 10.36 4.17 -3.47
C PHE A 189 9.15 4.99 -3.06
N THR A 190 8.73 5.91 -3.94
CA THR A 190 7.59 6.80 -3.71
C THR A 190 6.33 6.45 -4.50
N ASP A 191 6.45 5.56 -5.50
CA ASP A 191 5.37 5.20 -6.42
C ASP A 191 4.88 3.78 -6.08
N TYR A 192 4.14 3.67 -4.99
CA TYR A 192 3.55 2.41 -4.54
C TYR A 192 2.11 2.60 -4.06
N ALA A 193 1.32 1.54 -4.12
CA ALA A 193 -0.03 1.47 -3.58
C ALA A 193 -0.19 0.23 -2.72
N VAL A 194 -0.86 0.36 -1.57
CA VAL A 194 -1.23 -0.77 -0.73
C VAL A 194 -2.53 -1.36 -1.24
N ILE A 195 -2.49 -2.59 -1.78
CA ILE A 195 -3.67 -3.24 -2.36
C ILE A 195 -4.53 -3.87 -1.27
N ASN A 196 -3.89 -4.56 -0.34
CA ASN A 196 -4.50 -5.17 0.85
C ASN A 196 -3.40 -5.48 1.87
N LEU A 197 -3.78 -6.05 3.02
CA LEU A 197 -2.83 -6.43 4.06
C LEU A 197 -1.68 -7.30 3.57
N THR A 198 -1.84 -8.04 2.47
CA THR A 198 -0.83 -8.98 1.95
C THR A 198 -0.16 -8.54 0.67
N GLN A 199 -0.58 -7.46 0.02
CA GLN A 199 -0.09 -7.09 -1.31
C GLN A 199 0.19 -5.60 -1.42
N ILE A 200 1.36 -5.30 -1.97
CA ILE A 200 1.81 -3.95 -2.32
C ILE A 200 2.14 -3.95 -3.81
N ALA A 201 1.67 -2.96 -4.54
CA ALA A 201 2.06 -2.74 -5.94
C ALA A 201 3.08 -1.60 -6.00
N LEU A 202 4.22 -1.83 -6.66
CA LEU A 202 5.24 -0.82 -6.93
C LEU A 202 5.24 -0.50 -8.43
N LEU A 203 5.35 0.78 -8.79
CA LEU A 203 5.55 1.21 -10.16
C LEU A 203 7.02 1.56 -10.34
N GLN A 204 7.78 0.65 -10.95
CA GLN A 204 9.21 0.84 -11.17
C GLN A 204 9.47 1.45 -12.55
N HIS A 205 10.23 2.53 -12.58
CA HIS A 205 10.81 3.07 -13.81
C HIS A 205 11.88 2.13 -14.39
N ILE A 206 11.87 1.96 -15.71
CA ILE A 206 12.81 1.10 -16.44
C ILE A 206 13.61 1.94 -17.44
N ASN A 207 14.88 2.16 -17.13
CA ASN A 207 15.89 2.56 -18.14
C ASN A 207 16.47 1.34 -18.84
N SER A 208 16.77 0.29 -18.06
CA SER A 208 17.32 -0.99 -18.53
C SER A 208 16.76 -2.10 -17.63
N LEU A 209 16.31 -3.19 -18.23
CA LEU A 209 15.73 -4.32 -17.51
C LEU A 209 16.74 -4.97 -16.56
N GLU A 210 17.99 -5.14 -16.99
CA GLU A 210 19.04 -5.74 -16.16
C GLU A 210 19.33 -4.89 -14.93
N GLN A 211 19.47 -3.58 -15.12
CA GLN A 211 19.70 -2.63 -14.03
C GLN A 211 18.49 -2.59 -13.08
N ALA A 212 17.28 -2.55 -13.61
CA ALA A 212 16.05 -2.53 -12.82
C ALA A 212 15.88 -3.80 -11.97
N ASN A 213 16.21 -4.97 -12.52
CA ASN A 213 16.18 -6.26 -11.81
C ASN A 213 17.23 -6.32 -10.69
N HIS A 214 18.44 -5.87 -10.99
CA HIS A 214 19.52 -5.85 -10.02
C HIS A 214 19.25 -4.84 -8.89
N GLN A 215 18.71 -3.66 -9.21
CA GLN A 215 18.29 -2.65 -8.23
C GLN A 215 17.19 -3.18 -7.32
N LEU A 216 16.11 -3.75 -7.89
CA LEU A 216 15.02 -4.34 -7.13
C LEU A 216 15.53 -5.41 -6.14
N ASN A 217 16.40 -6.30 -6.63
CA ASN A 217 16.99 -7.34 -5.81
C ASN A 217 17.83 -6.81 -4.66
N LYS A 218 18.48 -5.64 -4.80
CA LYS A 218 19.29 -5.02 -3.72
C LYS A 218 18.44 -4.22 -2.74
N GLN A 219 17.39 -3.57 -3.25
CA GLN A 219 16.55 -2.65 -2.51
C GLN A 219 15.58 -3.35 -1.56
N LEU A 220 15.07 -4.53 -1.92
CA LEU A 220 14.14 -5.27 -1.07
C LEU A 220 14.85 -5.93 0.15
N PRO A 221 14.16 -6.08 1.30
CA PRO A 221 14.76 -6.63 2.53
C PRO A 221 15.37 -8.03 2.36
N GLN A 222 16.69 -8.12 2.39
CA GLN A 222 17.41 -9.39 2.15
C GLN A 222 17.23 -10.42 3.28
N GLN A 223 17.15 -9.95 4.52
CA GLN A 223 17.04 -10.79 5.71
C GLN A 223 15.67 -11.49 5.80
N ASN A 224 14.65 -10.93 5.13
CA ASN A 224 13.25 -11.40 5.21
C ASN A 224 12.74 -12.01 3.89
N LYS A 225 13.63 -12.46 2.99
CA LYS A 225 13.24 -13.04 1.68
C LYS A 225 12.23 -14.18 1.76
N GLN A 226 12.20 -14.92 2.86
CA GLN A 226 11.23 -16.00 3.06
C GLN A 226 9.81 -15.50 3.39
N HIS A 227 9.64 -14.24 3.81
CA HIS A 227 8.37 -13.67 4.23
C HIS A 227 7.61 -12.97 3.11
N TYR A 228 8.20 -12.85 1.91
CA TYR A 228 7.54 -12.26 0.76
C TYR A 228 7.88 -12.98 -0.55
N LYS A 229 7.07 -12.73 -1.57
CA LYS A 229 7.30 -13.12 -2.96
C LYS A 229 7.14 -11.90 -3.85
N VAL A 230 7.84 -11.89 -4.97
CA VAL A 230 7.86 -10.75 -5.89
C VAL A 230 7.42 -11.23 -7.27
N ALA A 231 6.38 -10.62 -7.80
CA ALA A 231 5.89 -10.86 -9.14
C ALA A 231 6.05 -9.61 -9.99
N ILE A 232 6.57 -9.76 -11.19
CA ILE A 232 7.01 -8.66 -12.04
C ILE A 232 6.23 -8.76 -13.35
N GLY A 233 5.41 -7.74 -13.61
CA GLY A 233 4.57 -7.64 -14.78
C GLY A 233 5.33 -7.25 -16.05
N SER A 234 4.59 -7.16 -17.15
CA SER A 234 5.11 -6.71 -18.44
C SER A 234 5.58 -5.26 -18.39
N VAL A 235 6.50 -4.91 -19.28
CA VAL A 235 6.90 -3.51 -19.50
C VAL A 235 5.76 -2.74 -20.18
N CYS A 236 5.55 -1.49 -19.79
CA CYS A 236 4.59 -0.58 -20.38
C CYS A 236 5.27 0.76 -20.69
N THR A 237 4.89 1.38 -21.80
CA THR A 237 5.42 2.68 -22.26
C THR A 237 4.39 3.79 -22.19
N GLN A 238 3.11 3.44 -21.99
CA GLN A 238 2.00 4.38 -21.87
C GLN A 238 1.37 4.25 -20.49
N LEU A 239 0.89 5.39 -19.97
CA LEU A 239 0.20 5.47 -18.69
C LEU A 239 -1.01 4.53 -18.61
N GLU A 240 -1.79 4.45 -19.70
CA GLU A 240 -2.96 3.59 -19.83
C GLU A 240 -2.64 2.09 -19.84
N ASP A 241 -1.41 1.66 -20.08
CA ASP A 241 -1.03 0.23 -20.09
C ASP A 241 -0.59 -0.28 -18.70
N LEU A 242 -0.55 0.59 -17.68
CA LEU A 242 -0.14 0.19 -16.33
C LEU A 242 -1.06 -0.88 -15.73
N TYR A 243 -2.36 -0.85 -16.05
CA TYR A 243 -3.28 -1.89 -15.61
C TYR A 243 -2.94 -3.25 -16.22
N ILE A 244 -2.44 -3.30 -17.47
CA ILE A 244 -2.00 -4.54 -18.13
C ILE A 244 -0.76 -5.07 -17.40
N SER A 245 0.20 -4.20 -17.10
CA SER A 245 1.38 -4.58 -16.32
C SER A 245 1.00 -5.12 -14.94
N TYR A 246 0.01 -4.51 -14.27
CA TYR A 246 -0.50 -5.01 -13.00
C TYR A 246 -1.19 -6.38 -13.13
N GLN A 247 -2.07 -6.56 -14.12
CA GLN A 247 -2.76 -7.82 -14.38
C GLN A 247 -1.76 -8.95 -14.67
N THR A 248 -0.76 -8.70 -15.52
CA THR A 248 0.29 -9.69 -15.81
C THR A 248 1.11 -10.04 -14.57
N ALA A 249 1.40 -9.07 -13.68
CA ALA A 249 2.04 -9.30 -12.39
C ALA A 249 1.18 -10.17 -11.45
N GLN A 250 -0.14 -9.95 -11.41
CA GLN A 250 -1.07 -10.79 -10.64
C GLN A 250 -1.13 -12.21 -11.20
N ASN A 251 -1.18 -12.37 -12.52
CA ASN A 251 -1.26 -13.68 -13.19
C ASN A 251 0.01 -14.51 -12.91
N ILE A 252 1.19 -13.89 -13.07
CA ILE A 252 2.45 -14.59 -12.81
C ILE A 252 2.63 -14.89 -11.32
N LEU A 253 2.10 -14.04 -10.41
CA LEU A 253 2.08 -14.34 -8.98
C LEU A 253 1.26 -15.59 -8.69
N ALA A 254 0.04 -15.68 -9.23
CA ALA A 254 -0.85 -16.83 -9.03
C ALA A 254 -0.21 -18.13 -9.53
N TYR A 255 0.30 -18.12 -10.77
CA TYR A 255 1.04 -19.24 -11.35
C TYR A 255 2.28 -19.60 -10.51
N GLY A 256 3.08 -18.60 -10.14
CA GLY A 256 4.32 -18.80 -9.39
C GLY A 256 4.11 -19.44 -8.02
N LEU A 257 3.10 -18.97 -7.27
CA LEU A 257 2.75 -19.54 -5.97
C LEU A 257 2.30 -21.00 -6.07
N ALA A 258 1.53 -21.35 -7.10
CA ALA A 258 0.99 -22.69 -7.27
C ALA A 258 2.02 -23.68 -7.85
N MET A 259 2.80 -23.25 -8.84
CA MET A 259 3.64 -24.14 -9.67
C MET A 259 5.12 -24.06 -9.30
N ARG A 260 5.57 -22.95 -8.72
CA ARG A 260 6.98 -22.72 -8.36
C ARG A 260 7.16 -22.08 -6.98
N PRO A 261 6.59 -22.65 -5.90
CA PRO A 261 6.58 -22.04 -4.56
C PRO A 261 7.97 -21.79 -3.96
N LYS A 262 9.01 -22.48 -4.44
CA LYS A 262 10.41 -22.29 -4.02
C LYS A 262 11.06 -21.06 -4.65
N GLN A 263 10.57 -20.58 -5.79
CA GLN A 263 11.08 -19.35 -6.40
C GLN A 263 10.62 -18.14 -5.59
N HIS A 264 11.43 -17.09 -5.58
CA HIS A 264 11.15 -15.87 -4.85
C HIS A 264 10.72 -14.72 -5.77
N TYR A 265 11.35 -14.64 -6.95
CA TYR A 265 10.99 -13.71 -8.03
C TYR A 265 10.31 -14.47 -9.16
N TYR A 266 9.21 -13.91 -9.66
CA TYR A 266 8.51 -14.40 -10.84
C TYR A 266 8.41 -13.31 -11.90
N PHE A 267 8.94 -13.57 -13.08
CA PHE A 267 8.94 -12.63 -14.20
C PHE A 267 7.90 -13.08 -15.21
N PHE A 268 6.95 -12.21 -15.54
CA PHE A 268 5.91 -12.53 -16.50
C PHE A 268 6.50 -12.96 -17.86
N ASP A 269 7.50 -12.24 -18.37
CA ASP A 269 8.11 -12.52 -19.68
C ASP A 269 8.76 -13.91 -19.78
N GLN A 270 9.17 -14.50 -18.65
CA GLN A 270 9.77 -15.84 -18.62
C GLN A 270 8.71 -16.95 -18.67
N HIS A 271 7.47 -16.68 -18.25
CA HIS A 271 6.41 -17.66 -18.10
C HIS A 271 5.04 -17.10 -18.51
N SER A 272 5.01 -16.27 -19.56
CA SER A 272 3.83 -15.50 -19.96
C SER A 272 2.64 -16.39 -20.30
N LEU A 273 2.83 -17.39 -21.16
CA LEU A 273 1.78 -18.33 -21.54
C LEU A 273 1.24 -19.15 -20.34
N PRO A 274 2.08 -19.84 -19.53
CA PRO A 274 1.59 -20.48 -18.31
C PRO A 274 0.84 -19.52 -17.37
N ALA A 275 1.33 -18.29 -17.18
CA ALA A 275 0.70 -17.31 -16.31
C ALA A 275 -0.68 -16.88 -16.82
N LEU A 276 -0.83 -16.63 -18.13
CA LEU A 276 -2.10 -16.27 -18.76
C LEU A 276 -3.13 -17.41 -18.64
N LEU A 277 -2.69 -18.64 -18.88
CA LEU A 277 -3.56 -19.81 -18.86
C LEU A 277 -3.93 -20.27 -17.43
N PHE A 278 -3.10 -19.95 -16.44
CA PHE A 278 -3.33 -20.39 -15.06
C PHE A 278 -4.66 -19.87 -14.51
N ASN A 279 -5.05 -18.63 -14.82
CA ASN A 279 -6.34 -18.10 -14.36
C ASN A 279 -7.55 -18.80 -14.99
N LEU A 280 -7.35 -19.54 -16.07
CA LEU A 280 -8.42 -20.29 -16.73
C LEU A 280 -8.59 -21.69 -16.14
N THR A 281 -7.70 -22.16 -15.25
CA THR A 281 -7.71 -23.55 -14.75
C THR A 281 -9.00 -23.92 -14.03
N ASP A 282 -9.68 -22.94 -13.44
CA ASP A 282 -10.92 -23.15 -12.69
C ASP A 282 -12.17 -23.14 -13.59
N THR A 283 -12.03 -22.83 -14.88
CA THR A 283 -13.14 -22.89 -15.83
C THR A 283 -13.51 -24.34 -16.14
N TRP A 284 -14.80 -24.61 -16.38
CA TRP A 284 -15.30 -25.98 -16.65
C TRP A 284 -14.59 -26.63 -17.86
N TYR A 285 -14.25 -25.84 -18.89
CA TYR A 285 -13.59 -26.34 -20.10
C TYR A 285 -12.12 -26.71 -19.83
N MET A 286 -11.37 -25.86 -19.11
CA MET A 286 -10.01 -26.21 -18.71
C MET A 286 -9.98 -27.40 -17.75
N GLN A 287 -10.93 -27.51 -16.82
CA GLN A 287 -11.05 -28.69 -15.97
C GLN A 287 -11.26 -29.96 -16.81
N LYS A 288 -12.11 -29.91 -17.85
CA LYS A 288 -12.29 -31.03 -18.78
C LYS A 288 -10.99 -31.43 -19.48
N ILE A 289 -10.18 -30.47 -19.93
CA ILE A 289 -8.86 -30.75 -20.50
C ILE A 289 -7.92 -31.36 -19.44
N LEU A 290 -7.87 -30.78 -18.24
CA LEU A 290 -6.97 -31.21 -17.17
C LEU A 290 -7.34 -32.58 -16.58
N GLN A 291 -8.58 -33.07 -16.75
CA GLN A 291 -8.96 -34.44 -16.40
C GLN A 291 -8.07 -35.48 -17.11
N HIS A 292 -7.58 -35.21 -18.32
CA HIS A 292 -6.64 -36.10 -19.00
C HIS A 292 -5.31 -36.21 -18.23
N SER A 293 -4.83 -35.11 -17.64
CA SER A 293 -3.65 -35.12 -16.79
C SER A 293 -3.88 -35.86 -15.47
N GLU A 294 -5.07 -35.78 -14.89
CA GLU A 294 -5.41 -36.49 -13.65
C GLU A 294 -5.45 -38.01 -13.87
N LYS A 295 -6.04 -38.46 -14.99
CA LYS A 295 -5.96 -39.87 -15.42
C LYS A 295 -4.51 -40.34 -15.58
N LEU A 296 -3.66 -39.49 -16.15
CA LEU A 296 -2.24 -39.79 -16.29
C LEU A 296 -1.55 -39.93 -14.93
N LYS A 297 -1.78 -38.99 -14.00
CA LYS A 297 -1.21 -39.00 -12.65
C LYS A 297 -1.63 -40.23 -11.85
N GLN A 298 -2.90 -40.63 -11.94
CA GLN A 298 -3.43 -41.82 -11.26
C GLN A 298 -2.74 -43.12 -11.69
N GLN A 299 -2.24 -43.19 -12.93
CA GLN A 299 -1.57 -44.37 -13.47
C GLN A 299 -0.04 -44.22 -13.53
N ASP A 300 0.51 -43.09 -13.11
CA ASP A 300 1.93 -42.75 -13.16
C ASP A 300 2.52 -42.59 -11.75
N ASN A 301 2.52 -43.69 -10.98
CA ASN A 301 2.96 -43.72 -9.58
C ASN A 301 4.35 -43.11 -9.33
N LYS A 302 5.25 -43.15 -10.33
CA LYS A 302 6.62 -42.61 -10.25
C LYS A 302 6.81 -41.27 -10.98
N LYS A 303 5.73 -40.65 -11.47
CA LYS A 303 5.75 -39.40 -12.28
C LYS A 303 6.64 -39.48 -13.54
N VAL A 304 6.89 -40.68 -14.04
CA VAL A 304 7.81 -40.93 -15.17
C VAL A 304 7.18 -40.49 -16.48
N LEU A 305 5.89 -40.78 -16.68
CA LEU A 305 5.16 -40.41 -17.88
C LEU A 305 4.90 -38.90 -17.94
N LEU A 306 4.50 -38.28 -16.83
CA LEU A 306 4.33 -36.83 -16.75
C LEU A 306 5.65 -36.09 -17.05
N LYS A 307 6.77 -36.54 -16.44
CA LYS A 307 8.10 -35.98 -16.73
C LYS A 307 8.49 -36.19 -18.19
N THR A 308 8.15 -37.33 -18.77
CA THR A 308 8.40 -37.61 -20.19
C THR A 308 7.63 -36.65 -21.08
N LEU A 309 6.35 -36.41 -20.79
CA LEU A 309 5.51 -35.48 -21.54
C LEU A 309 6.02 -34.04 -21.44
N GLN A 310 6.41 -33.59 -20.24
CA GLN A 310 7.01 -32.27 -20.02
C GLN A 310 8.30 -32.09 -20.83
N GLN A 311 9.21 -33.08 -20.79
CA GLN A 311 10.45 -33.01 -21.56
C GLN A 311 10.22 -33.08 -23.07
N TYR A 312 9.22 -33.83 -23.52
CA TYR A 312 8.82 -33.88 -24.93
C TYR A 312 8.46 -32.49 -25.45
N PHE A 313 7.64 -31.73 -24.73
CA PHE A 313 7.30 -30.37 -25.12
C PHE A 313 8.46 -29.38 -24.93
N LEU A 314 9.28 -29.51 -23.88
CA LEU A 314 10.48 -28.68 -23.70
C LEU A 314 11.51 -28.88 -24.81
N ALA A 315 11.55 -30.05 -25.42
CA ALA A 315 12.37 -30.36 -26.58
C ALA A 315 11.69 -30.02 -27.92
N ASN A 316 10.60 -29.24 -27.91
CA ASN A 316 9.82 -28.86 -29.10
C ASN A 316 9.28 -30.08 -29.88
N CYS A 317 8.82 -31.11 -29.17
CA CYS A 317 8.32 -32.36 -29.75
C CYS A 317 9.38 -33.20 -30.49
N ASP A 318 10.67 -32.89 -30.35
CA ASP A 318 11.76 -33.65 -30.96
C ASP A 318 12.07 -34.92 -30.15
N LEU A 319 11.90 -36.10 -30.78
CA LEU A 319 12.06 -37.37 -30.09
C LEU A 319 13.50 -37.66 -29.66
N ASP A 320 14.48 -37.33 -30.50
CA ASP A 320 15.89 -37.64 -30.22
C ASP A 320 16.42 -36.75 -29.10
N ARG A 321 16.12 -35.45 -29.17
CA ARG A 321 16.45 -34.48 -28.13
C ARG A 321 15.74 -34.82 -26.82
N THR A 322 14.49 -35.27 -26.87
CA THR A 322 13.75 -35.70 -25.67
C THR A 322 14.40 -36.93 -25.03
N ALA A 323 14.75 -37.94 -25.83
CA ALA A 323 15.39 -39.16 -25.35
C ALA A 323 16.75 -38.86 -24.70
N GLN A 324 17.56 -38.00 -25.34
CA GLN A 324 18.83 -37.50 -24.80
C GLN A 324 18.63 -36.77 -23.46
N LYS A 325 17.68 -35.84 -23.37
CA LYS A 325 17.40 -35.08 -22.13
C LYS A 325 16.89 -35.95 -20.98
N LEU A 326 16.21 -37.06 -21.30
CA LEU A 326 15.73 -38.03 -20.32
C LEU A 326 16.73 -39.13 -20.00
N PHE A 327 17.88 -39.18 -20.69
CA PHE A 327 18.87 -40.26 -20.60
C PHE A 327 18.28 -41.66 -20.83
N ILE A 328 17.44 -41.78 -21.86
CA ILE A 328 16.79 -43.04 -22.26
C ILE A 328 16.98 -43.31 -23.76
N HIS A 329 16.78 -44.56 -24.17
CA HIS A 329 16.78 -44.93 -25.58
C HIS A 329 15.51 -44.40 -26.30
N PRO A 330 15.57 -43.99 -27.59
CA PRO A 330 14.39 -43.54 -28.36
C PRO A 330 13.22 -44.53 -28.35
N ASN A 331 13.49 -45.83 -28.36
CA ASN A 331 12.43 -46.86 -28.24
C ASN A 331 11.67 -46.78 -26.91
N THR A 332 12.39 -46.55 -25.80
CA THR A 332 11.77 -46.36 -24.48
C THR A 332 10.91 -45.10 -24.45
N LEU A 333 11.36 -44.02 -25.10
CA LEU A 333 10.56 -42.80 -25.25
C LEU A 333 9.27 -43.08 -26.02
N ARG A 334 9.35 -43.74 -27.19
CA ARG A 334 8.18 -44.09 -28.01
C ARG A 334 7.18 -44.93 -27.22
N TYR A 335 7.66 -45.92 -26.46
CA TYR A 335 6.81 -46.71 -25.58
C TYR A 335 6.10 -45.85 -24.52
N ARG A 336 6.81 -44.93 -23.87
CA ARG A 336 6.20 -44.02 -22.88
C ARG A 336 5.18 -43.08 -23.50
N LEU A 337 5.45 -42.53 -24.69
CA LEU A 337 4.51 -41.68 -25.41
C LEU A 337 3.26 -42.47 -25.82
N ALA A 338 3.40 -43.69 -26.37
CA ALA A 338 2.27 -44.57 -26.67
C ALA A 338 1.45 -44.88 -25.42
N ARG A 339 2.09 -45.09 -24.27
CA ARG A 339 1.41 -45.29 -22.99
C ARG A 339 0.63 -44.04 -22.55
N ILE A 340 1.19 -42.85 -22.75
CA ILE A 340 0.49 -41.58 -22.48
C ILE A 340 -0.76 -41.47 -23.35
N GLU A 341 -0.67 -41.77 -24.65
CA GLU A 341 -1.83 -41.76 -25.56
C GLU A 341 -2.91 -42.76 -25.12
N GLN A 342 -2.52 -43.95 -24.66
CA GLN A 342 -3.47 -44.96 -24.15
C GLN A 342 -4.22 -44.48 -22.91
N ILE A 343 -3.53 -43.83 -21.97
CA ILE A 343 -4.14 -43.40 -20.69
C ILE A 343 -5.03 -42.18 -20.90
N THR A 344 -4.56 -41.23 -21.70
CA THR A 344 -5.25 -39.96 -21.91
C THR A 344 -6.33 -40.03 -22.99
N ASN A 345 -6.24 -41.02 -23.88
CA ASN A 345 -7.01 -41.12 -25.12
C ASN A 345 -6.79 -39.92 -26.08
N LEU A 346 -5.61 -39.30 -26.02
CA LEU A 346 -5.20 -38.17 -26.85
C LEU A 346 -4.03 -38.58 -27.74
N LYS A 347 -4.03 -38.19 -29.02
CA LYS A 347 -2.99 -38.53 -29.99
C LYS A 347 -1.95 -37.43 -30.16
N ILE A 348 -0.67 -37.75 -30.03
CA ILE A 348 0.43 -36.79 -30.24
C ILE A 348 0.58 -36.35 -31.69
N ASN A 349 -0.02 -37.08 -32.64
CA ASN A 349 0.00 -36.72 -34.06
C ASN A 349 -1.22 -35.90 -34.49
N ASN A 350 -2.21 -35.69 -33.61
CA ASN A 350 -3.32 -34.77 -33.83
C ASN A 350 -2.99 -33.42 -33.14
N ILE A 351 -3.26 -32.31 -33.81
CA ILE A 351 -2.87 -30.97 -33.31
C ILE A 351 -3.66 -30.58 -32.05
N GLU A 352 -4.98 -30.81 -32.05
CA GLU A 352 -5.86 -30.48 -30.93
C GLU A 352 -5.53 -31.32 -29.69
N ASP A 353 -5.38 -32.63 -29.88
CA ASP A 353 -4.97 -33.55 -28.82
C ASP A 353 -3.58 -33.22 -28.28
N LYS A 354 -2.62 -32.90 -29.16
CA LYS A 354 -1.27 -32.47 -28.76
C LYS A 354 -1.34 -31.18 -27.96
N PHE A 355 -2.19 -30.23 -28.34
CA PHE A 355 -2.40 -29.00 -27.58
C PHE A 355 -3.01 -29.27 -26.20
N ASN A 356 -4.00 -30.15 -26.10
CA ASN A 356 -4.57 -30.59 -24.82
C ASN A 356 -3.51 -31.27 -23.93
N LEU A 357 -2.66 -32.11 -24.51
CA LEU A 357 -1.52 -32.71 -23.82
C LEU A 357 -0.48 -31.67 -23.38
N TYR A 358 -0.24 -30.63 -24.19
CA TYR A 358 0.65 -29.53 -23.85
C TYR A 358 0.12 -28.73 -22.65
N LEU A 359 -1.17 -28.36 -22.67
CA LEU A 359 -1.84 -27.69 -21.55
C LEU A 359 -1.76 -28.53 -20.27
N CYS A 360 -2.04 -29.84 -20.39
CA CYS A 360 -1.86 -30.80 -19.30
C CYS A 360 -0.43 -30.75 -18.75
N ALA A 361 0.59 -30.84 -19.61
CA ALA A 361 2.00 -30.82 -19.18
C ALA A 361 2.41 -29.49 -18.53
N LEU A 362 1.86 -28.37 -19.02
CA LEU A 362 2.19 -27.01 -18.59
C LEU A 362 1.58 -26.65 -17.23
N LEU A 363 0.36 -27.09 -16.97
CA LEU A 363 -0.45 -26.69 -15.81
C LEU A 363 -0.58 -27.79 -14.74
N SER A 364 -0.01 -28.98 -14.98
CA SER A 364 0.00 -30.06 -13.98
C SER A 364 1.04 -29.85 -12.88
N ARG A 365 0.57 -29.84 -11.63
CA ARG A 365 1.38 -29.82 -10.39
C ARG A 365 2.24 -31.08 -10.18
#